data_AF-A0A517N702-F1
#
_entry.id   AF-A0A517N702-F1
#
_cell.length_a   1.000
_cell.length_b   1.000
_cell.length_c   1.000
_cell.angle_alpha   90.00
_cell.angle_beta   90.00
_cell.angle_gamma   90.00
#
_symmetry.space_group_name_H-M   'P 1'
#
loop_
_entity.id
_entity.type
_entity.pdbx_description
1 polymer ?
#
loop_
_entity_poly.entity_id
_entity_poly.type
_entity_poly.pdbx_seq_one_letter_code
_entity_poly.pdbx_strand_id
1 'polypeptide(L)'
;MYEEHLARRILTYAAICGALGVAIGAIGAHFLPGFLESRGYPQDLIDKRSEQFGIGARYHMVHALALLGLSCVKLGQPIIRRWVSRMFLIGIAVFSGSLYLLAITGSKMFAMITPLGGIAWIVAWAGLAWIAQQGKVKEQRFHQIRGKTP
;
A
#
# COMPACT_ATOMS: atom_id res chain seq x y z
N MET A 1 -2.61 12.74 22.66
CA MET A 1 -2.79 13.73 21.57
C MET A 1 -2.01 13.36 20.30
N TYR A 2 -0.68 13.26 20.31
CA TYR A 2 0.13 12.97 19.10
C TYR A 2 -0.24 11.66 18.37
N GLU A 3 -0.40 10.55 19.11
CA GLU A 3 -0.78 9.24 18.55
C GLU A 3 -2.14 9.25 17.85
N GLU A 4 -3.06 10.04 18.37
CA GLU A 4 -4.43 10.13 17.87
C GLU A 4 -4.47 10.89 16.54
N HIS A 5 -3.73 11.99 16.43
CA HIS A 5 -3.57 12.69 15.15
C HIS A 5 -2.90 11.82 14.10
N LEU A 6 -1.90 11.01 14.47
CA LEU A 6 -1.26 10.09 13.55
C LEU A 6 -2.23 9.02 13.03
N ALA A 7 -2.98 8.38 13.93
CA ALA A 7 -3.98 7.37 13.54
C ALA A 7 -5.04 7.94 12.58
N ARG A 8 -5.57 9.13 12.89
CA ARG A 8 -6.53 9.84 12.01
C ARG A 8 -5.95 10.09 10.62
N ARG A 9 -4.70 10.55 10.53
CA ARG A 9 -4.02 10.78 9.24
C ARG A 9 -3.85 9.49 8.44
N ILE A 10 -3.41 8.41 9.08
CA ILE A 10 -3.24 7.10 8.42
C ILE A 10 -4.60 6.60 7.92
N LEU A 11 -5.67 6.77 8.71
CA LEU A 11 -7.02 6.43 8.31
C LEU A 11 -7.47 7.25 7.09
N THR A 12 -7.22 8.57 7.07
CA THR A 12 -7.51 9.41 5.89
C THR A 12 -6.78 8.90 4.65
N TYR A 13 -5.49 8.56 4.77
CA TYR A 13 -4.73 7.98 3.66
C TYR A 13 -5.30 6.65 3.19
N ALA A 14 -5.66 5.76 4.12
CA ALA A 14 -6.29 4.48 3.80
C ALA A 14 -7.62 4.66 3.07
N ALA A 15 -8.47 5.59 3.51
CA ALA A 15 -9.76 5.87 2.89
C ALA A 15 -9.62 6.43 1.48
N ILE A 16 -8.70 7.39 1.28
CA ILE A 16 -8.43 7.96 -0.05
C ILE A 16 -7.88 6.88 -0.99
N CYS A 17 -6.87 6.11 -0.56
CA CYS A 17 -6.31 5.03 -1.36
C CYS A 17 -7.35 3.93 -1.64
N GLY A 18 -8.20 3.59 -0.67
CA GLY A 18 -9.28 2.63 -0.86
C GLY A 18 -10.26 3.10 -1.93
N ALA A 19 -10.76 4.33 -1.83
CA ALA A 19 -11.66 4.91 -2.81
C ALA A 19 -11.04 4.97 -4.22
N LEU A 20 -9.78 5.41 -4.33
CA LEU A 20 -9.04 5.41 -5.59
C LEU A 20 -8.83 3.99 -6.13
N GLY A 21 -8.49 3.03 -5.27
CA GLY A 21 -8.32 1.62 -5.64
C GLY A 21 -9.59 1.03 -6.23
N VAL A 22 -10.77 1.28 -5.63
CA VAL A 22 -12.06 0.86 -6.18
C VAL A 22 -12.31 1.51 -7.54
N ALA A 23 -12.20 2.85 -7.62
CA ALA A 23 -12.51 3.60 -8.83
C ALA A 23 -11.60 3.18 -10.00
N ILE A 24 -10.28 3.12 -9.75
CA ILE A 24 -9.31 2.69 -10.76
C ILE A 24 -9.53 1.23 -11.13
N GLY A 25 -9.78 0.34 -10.16
CA GLY A 25 -10.08 -1.07 -10.44
C GLY A 25 -11.30 -1.26 -11.35
N ALA A 26 -12.38 -0.50 -11.11
CA ALA A 26 -13.57 -0.52 -11.96
C ALA A 26 -13.27 0.02 -13.37
N ILE A 27 -12.47 1.09 -13.49
CA ILE A 27 -12.01 1.61 -14.78
C ILE A 27 -11.23 0.53 -15.55
N GLY A 28 -10.31 -0.15 -14.87
CA GLY A 28 -9.49 -1.22 -15.45
C GLY A 28 -10.31 -2.41 -15.94
N ALA A 29 -11.33 -2.82 -15.18
CA ALA A 29 -12.14 -3.98 -15.51
C ALA A 29 -13.15 -3.71 -16.64
N HIS A 30 -13.78 -2.53 -16.64
CA HIS A 30 -14.90 -2.26 -17.55
C HIS A 30 -14.53 -1.38 -18.75
N PHE A 31 -13.62 -0.42 -18.60
CA PHE A 31 -13.36 0.59 -19.63
C PHE A 31 -12.05 0.37 -20.39
N LEU A 32 -11.01 -0.11 -19.71
CA LEU A 32 -9.67 -0.21 -20.30
C LEU A 32 -9.61 -1.12 -21.55
N PRO A 33 -10.22 -2.32 -21.58
CA PRO A 33 -10.15 -3.18 -22.77
C PRO A 33 -10.75 -2.51 -24.01
N GLY A 34 -11.96 -1.94 -23.89
CA GLY A 34 -12.62 -1.23 -24.99
C GLY A 34 -11.87 0.05 -25.41
N PHE A 35 -11.26 0.76 -24.47
CA PHE A 35 -10.36 1.86 -24.79
C PHE A 35 -9.17 1.39 -25.64
N LEU A 36 -8.50 0.30 -25.27
CA LEU A 36 -7.36 -0.23 -26.03
C LEU A 36 -7.79 -0.79 -27.40
N GLU A 37 -8.94 -1.45 -27.49
CA GLU A 37 -9.53 -1.92 -28.74
C GLU A 37 -9.80 -0.75 -29.70
N SER A 38 -10.42 0.33 -29.22
CA SER A 38 -10.66 1.54 -30.03
C SER A 38 -9.37 2.23 -30.54
N ARG A 39 -8.22 1.91 -29.94
CA ARG A 39 -6.89 2.38 -30.35
C ARG A 39 -6.22 1.44 -31.37
N GLY A 40 -6.89 0.36 -31.76
CA GLY A 40 -6.42 -0.61 -32.75
C GLY A 40 -5.36 -1.58 -32.23
N TYR A 41 -5.26 -1.78 -30.91
CA TYR A 41 -4.34 -2.76 -30.35
C TYR A 41 -4.82 -4.20 -30.60
N PRO A 42 -3.92 -5.16 -30.85
CA PRO A 42 -4.30 -6.56 -31.02
C PRO A 42 -4.72 -7.20 -29.68
N GLN A 43 -5.58 -8.22 -29.74
CA GLN A 43 -6.24 -8.81 -28.56
C GLN A 43 -5.23 -9.30 -27.50
N ASP A 44 -4.15 -9.94 -27.92
CA ASP A 44 -3.09 -10.44 -27.02
C ASP A 44 -2.43 -9.31 -26.21
N LEU A 45 -2.27 -8.12 -26.82
CA LEU A 45 -1.74 -6.95 -26.16
C LEU A 45 -2.77 -6.29 -25.24
N ILE A 46 -4.05 -6.31 -25.61
CA ILE A 46 -5.16 -5.82 -24.77
C ILE A 46 -5.23 -6.66 -23.49
N ASP A 47 -5.21 -7.99 -23.61
CA ASP A 47 -5.28 -8.91 -22.48
C ASP A 47 -4.09 -8.68 -21.53
N LYS A 48 -2.87 -8.63 -22.07
CA LYS A 48 -1.65 -8.37 -21.29
C LYS A 48 -1.69 -7.03 -20.55
N ARG A 49 -2.12 -5.95 -21.20
CA ARG A 49 -2.18 -4.62 -20.58
C ARG A 49 -3.30 -4.54 -19.53
N SER A 50 -4.43 -5.19 -19.80
CA SER A 50 -5.54 -5.28 -18.85
C SER A 50 -5.14 -6.07 -17.60
N GLU A 51 -4.40 -7.17 -17.78
CA GLU A 51 -3.82 -7.93 -16.67
C GLU A 51 -2.84 -7.07 -15.84
N GLN A 52 -1.91 -6.37 -16.49
CA GLN A 52 -0.97 -5.48 -15.81
C GLN A 52 -1.68 -4.40 -14.99
N PHE A 53 -2.71 -3.78 -15.56
CA PHE A 53 -3.54 -2.81 -14.87
C PHE A 53 -4.28 -3.44 -13.67
N GLY A 54 -4.85 -4.63 -13.85
CA GLY A 54 -5.52 -5.41 -12.81
C GLY A 54 -4.59 -5.78 -11.66
N ILE A 55 -3.33 -6.14 -11.94
CA ILE A 55 -2.30 -6.34 -10.93
C ILE A 55 -2.07 -5.05 -10.13
N GLY A 56 -1.91 -3.91 -10.81
CA GLY A 56 -1.79 -2.61 -10.16
C GLY A 56 -2.98 -2.31 -9.23
N ALA A 57 -4.21 -2.53 -9.68
CA ALA A 57 -5.43 -2.29 -8.90
C ALA A 57 -5.52 -3.21 -7.68
N ARG A 58 -5.21 -4.49 -7.85
CA ARG A 58 -5.20 -5.47 -6.75
C ARG A 58 -4.21 -5.07 -5.66
N TYR A 59 -2.96 -4.78 -6.02
CA TYR A 59 -1.95 -4.41 -5.03
C TYR A 59 -2.24 -3.04 -4.39
N HIS A 60 -2.76 -2.06 -5.13
CA HIS A 60 -3.26 -0.80 -4.56
C HIS A 60 -4.26 -1.06 -3.43
N MET A 61 -5.28 -1.89 -3.69
CA MET A 61 -6.31 -2.19 -2.70
C MET A 61 -5.75 -2.95 -1.49
N VAL A 62 -4.90 -3.96 -1.70
CA VAL A 62 -4.25 -4.72 -0.61
C VAL A 62 -3.49 -3.79 0.34
N HIS A 63 -2.75 -2.81 -0.20
CA HIS A 63 -1.96 -1.90 0.63
C HIS A 63 -2.76 -0.72 1.19
N ALA A 64 -3.89 -0.36 0.57
CA ALA A 64 -4.89 0.52 1.20
C ALA A 64 -5.50 -0.14 2.44
N LEU A 65 -5.83 -1.44 2.37
CA LEU A 65 -6.30 -2.21 3.53
C LEU A 65 -5.21 -2.39 4.59
N ALA A 66 -3.93 -2.54 4.21
CA ALA A 66 -2.83 -2.54 5.16
C ALA A 66 -2.70 -1.20 5.91
N LEU A 67 -2.88 -0.06 5.22
CA LEU A 67 -2.95 1.27 5.85
C LEU A 67 -4.13 1.37 6.81
N LEU A 68 -5.30 0.86 6.42
CA LEU A 68 -6.49 0.82 7.28
C LEU A 68 -6.18 0.04 8.56
N GLY A 69 -5.60 -1.16 8.46
CA GLY A 69 -5.18 -1.96 9.60
C GLY A 69 -4.17 -1.23 10.50
N LEU A 70 -3.14 -0.60 9.92
CA LEU A 70 -2.16 0.19 10.67
C LEU A 70 -2.79 1.38 11.42
N SER A 71 -3.85 1.99 10.88
CA SER A 71 -4.56 3.08 11.56
C SER A 71 -5.20 2.63 12.88
N CYS A 72 -5.62 1.35 12.96
CA CYS A 72 -6.24 0.76 14.13
C CYS A 72 -5.22 0.25 15.17
N VAL A 73 -3.97 0.04 14.78
CA VAL A 73 -2.90 -0.47 15.66
C VAL A 73 -2.43 0.62 16.63
N LYS A 74 -2.48 0.32 17.93
CA LYS A 74 -1.97 1.17 19.03
C LYS A 74 -0.56 0.78 19.53
N LEU A 75 0.08 -0.18 18.86
CA LEU A 75 1.40 -0.71 19.19
C LEU A 75 2.53 0.07 18.50
N GLY A 76 3.73 -0.01 19.06
CA GLY A 76 4.96 0.54 18.50
C GLY A 76 5.11 2.05 18.67
N GLN A 77 6.28 2.55 18.30
CA GLN A 77 6.57 3.99 18.33
C GLN A 77 5.90 4.71 17.14
N PRO A 78 5.37 5.93 17.35
CA PRO A 78 4.66 6.66 16.30
C PRO A 78 5.57 7.03 15.12
N ILE A 79 6.86 7.26 15.37
CA ILE A 79 7.83 7.53 14.31
C ILE A 79 7.94 6.37 13.32
N ILE A 80 7.88 5.13 13.82
CA ILE A 80 7.96 3.91 13.01
C ILE A 80 6.65 3.70 12.26
N ARG A 81 5.50 3.86 12.94
CA ARG A 81 4.17 3.82 12.30
C ARG A 81 4.07 4.81 11.13
N ARG A 82 4.57 6.04 11.31
CA ARG A 82 4.62 7.07 10.26
C ARG A 82 5.52 6.67 9.10
N TRP A 83 6.66 6.05 9.38
CA TRP A 83 7.56 5.54 8.34
C TRP A 83 6.92 4.40 7.54
N VAL A 84 6.32 3.42 8.23
CA VAL A 84 5.60 2.31 7.59
C VAL A 84 4.45 2.82 6.72
N SER A 85 3.65 3.77 7.20
CA SER A 85 2.56 4.33 6.41
C SER A 85 3.06 5.03 5.14
N ARG A 86 4.21 5.73 5.21
CA ARG A 86 4.84 6.35 4.03
C ARG A 86 5.34 5.32 3.03
N MET A 87 5.91 4.22 3.50
CA MET A 87 6.39 3.14 2.63
C MET A 87 5.23 2.45 1.90
N PHE A 88 4.08 2.24 2.56
CA PHE A 88 2.87 1.77 1.88
C PHE A 88 2.39 2.73 0.80
N LEU A 89 2.32 4.04 1.11
CA LEU A 89 1.89 5.06 0.15
C LEU A 89 2.82 5.18 -1.05
N ILE A 90 4.14 5.19 -0.81
CA ILE A 90 5.14 5.22 -1.87
C ILE A 90 5.01 3.97 -2.75
N GLY A 91 4.87 2.79 -2.17
CA GLY A 91 4.65 1.58 -2.95
C GLY A 91 3.37 1.65 -3.78
N ILE A 92 2.26 2.17 -3.25
CA ILE A 92 1.02 2.38 -4.02
C ILE A 92 1.27 3.30 -5.22
N ALA A 93 1.87 4.47 -4.99
CA ALA A 93 2.13 5.43 -6.05
C ALA A 93 3.09 4.88 -7.11
N VAL A 94 4.19 4.25 -6.68
CA VAL A 94 5.27 3.81 -7.59
C VAL A 94 4.91 2.49 -8.27
N PHE A 95 4.54 1.46 -7.53
CA PHE A 95 4.23 0.14 -8.12
C PHE A 95 2.90 0.19 -8.88
N SER A 96 1.82 0.59 -8.22
CA SER A 96 0.48 0.53 -8.84
C SER A 96 0.34 1.60 -9.91
N GLY A 97 0.79 2.83 -9.62
CA GLY A 97 0.78 3.93 -10.60
C GLY A 97 1.59 3.62 -11.85
N SER A 98 2.78 3.01 -11.71
CA SER A 98 3.57 2.61 -12.90
C SER A 98 2.86 1.53 -13.72
N LEU A 99 2.19 0.55 -13.11
CA LEU A 99 1.43 -0.44 -13.87
C LEU A 99 0.22 0.16 -14.60
N TYR A 100 -0.47 1.14 -13.99
CA TYR A 100 -1.54 1.87 -14.68
C TYR A 100 -1.01 2.62 -15.90
N LEU A 101 0.10 3.35 -15.73
CA LEU A 101 0.74 4.09 -16.81
C LEU A 101 1.33 3.16 -17.88
N LEU A 102 1.90 2.02 -17.50
CA LEU A 102 2.40 1.00 -18.42
C LEU A 102 1.27 0.46 -19.30
N ALA A 103 0.12 0.11 -18.72
CA ALA A 103 -1.00 -0.42 -19.47
C ALA A 103 -1.58 0.60 -20.46
N ILE A 104 -1.72 1.87 -20.04
CA ILE A 104 -2.26 2.94 -20.89
C ILE A 104 -1.27 3.33 -21.99
N THR A 105 0.00 3.57 -21.64
CA THR A 105 1.00 4.14 -22.56
C THR A 105 1.78 3.09 -23.34
N GLY A 106 1.91 1.88 -22.81
CA GLY A 106 2.82 0.85 -23.31
C GLY A 106 4.31 1.12 -23.03
N SER A 107 4.65 2.19 -22.29
CA SER A 107 6.04 2.58 -22.06
C SER A 107 6.75 1.61 -21.11
N LYS A 108 7.79 0.94 -21.62
CA LYS A 108 8.63 0.00 -20.85
C LYS A 108 9.37 0.68 -19.68
N MET A 109 9.51 2.00 -19.69
CA MET A 109 10.08 2.76 -18.57
C MET A 109 9.33 2.47 -17.27
N PHE A 110 8.00 2.43 -17.33
CA PHE A 110 7.19 2.17 -16.15
C PHE A 110 7.37 0.76 -15.61
N ALA A 111 7.53 -0.25 -16.48
CA ALA A 111 7.84 -1.61 -16.07
C ALA A 111 9.17 -1.71 -15.29
N MET A 112 10.17 -0.90 -15.64
CA MET A 112 11.45 -0.87 -14.93
C MET A 112 11.37 -0.15 -13.58
N ILE A 113 10.40 0.76 -13.40
CA ILE A 113 10.18 1.51 -12.15
C ILE A 113 9.37 0.67 -11.15
N THR A 114 8.45 -0.18 -11.62
CA THR A 114 7.53 -0.99 -10.79
C THR A 114 8.23 -1.70 -9.61
N PRO A 115 9.39 -2.38 -9.78
CA PRO A 115 10.04 -3.10 -8.68
C PRO A 115 10.41 -2.23 -7.47
N LEU A 116 10.70 -0.94 -7.69
CA LEU A 116 11.04 -0.01 -6.59
C LEU A 116 9.89 0.17 -5.60
N GLY A 117 8.65 0.19 -6.11
CA GLY A 117 7.47 0.24 -5.25
C GLY A 117 7.25 -1.07 -4.47
N GLY A 118 7.60 -2.21 -5.08
CA GLY A 118 7.57 -3.52 -4.41
C GLY A 118 8.54 -3.60 -3.23
N ILE A 119 9.75 -3.06 -3.40
CA ILE A 119 10.75 -2.94 -2.31
C ILE A 119 10.20 -2.07 -1.18
N ALA A 120 9.56 -0.94 -1.49
CA ALA A 120 8.95 -0.09 -0.48
C ALA A 120 7.89 -0.85 0.33
N TRP A 121 7.05 -1.67 -0.30
CA TRP A 121 6.09 -2.51 0.42
C TRP A 121 6.73 -3.60 1.26
N ILE A 122 7.80 -4.25 0.78
CA ILE A 122 8.55 -5.24 1.59
C ILE A 122 9.05 -4.57 2.88
N VAL A 123 9.66 -3.38 2.77
CA VAL A 123 10.12 -2.60 3.92
C VAL A 123 8.96 -2.23 4.84
N ALA A 124 7.80 -1.85 4.29
CA ALA A 124 6.60 -1.53 5.08
C ALA A 124 6.11 -2.73 5.91
N TRP A 125 6.00 -3.91 5.29
CA TRP A 125 5.58 -5.14 5.98
C TRP A 125 6.58 -5.60 7.04
N ALA A 126 7.88 -5.51 6.75
CA ALA A 126 8.92 -5.75 7.75
C ALA A 126 8.80 -4.78 8.94
N GLY A 127 8.48 -3.52 8.67
CA GLY A 127 8.20 -2.52 9.70
C GLY A 127 6.96 -2.83 10.55
N LEU A 128 5.90 -3.40 9.96
CA LEU A 128 4.75 -3.90 10.74
C LEU A 128 5.15 -5.03 11.69
N ALA A 129 5.95 -5.99 11.21
CA ALA A 129 6.48 -7.06 12.05
C ALA A 129 7.32 -6.51 13.21
N TRP A 130 8.14 -5.49 12.95
CA TRP A 130 8.93 -4.82 13.98
C TRP A 130 8.07 -4.07 15.01
N ILE A 131 7.01 -3.39 14.57
CA ILE A 131 6.04 -2.71 15.46
C ILE A 131 5.42 -3.72 16.44
N ALA A 132 5.08 -4.93 15.97
CA ALA A 132 4.47 -5.96 16.81
C ALA A 132 5.41 -6.44 17.94
N GLN A 133 6.72 -6.46 17.71
CA GLN A 133 7.69 -6.90 18.72
C GLN A 133 7.89 -5.88 19.85
N GLN A 134 7.72 -4.58 19.57
CA GLN A 134 7.87 -3.52 20.59
C GLN A 134 6.78 -3.53 21.67
N GLY A 135 5.59 -4.07 21.35
CA GLY A 135 4.53 -4.26 22.34
C GLY A 135 5.00 -5.16 23.49
N LYS A 136 5.63 -6.30 23.16
CA LYS A 136 6.12 -7.30 24.12
C LYS A 136 7.18 -6.74 25.07
N VAL A 137 8.12 -5.94 24.54
CA VAL A 137 9.24 -5.37 25.33
C VAL A 137 8.73 -4.39 26.40
N LYS A 138 7.74 -3.56 26.08
CA LYS A 138 7.15 -2.62 27.06
C LYS A 138 6.41 -3.36 28.18
N GLU A 139 5.65 -4.40 27.84
CA GLU A 139 4.89 -5.20 28.80
C GLU A 139 5.80 -5.96 29.76
N GLN A 140 6.85 -6.62 29.25
CA GLN A 140 7.83 -7.32 30.08
C GLN A 140 8.58 -6.38 31.03
N ARG A 141 9.00 -5.20 30.54
CA ARG A 141 9.68 -4.19 31.37
C ARG A 141 8.76 -3.65 32.48
N PHE A 142 7.48 -3.48 32.19
CA PHE A 142 6.49 -3.05 33.19
C PHE A 142 6.33 -4.09 34.31
N HIS A 143 6.21 -5.37 33.97
CA HIS A 143 6.13 -6.45 34.96
C HIS A 143 7.41 -6.59 35.80
N GLN A 144 8.60 -6.43 35.20
CA GLN A 144 9.87 -6.49 35.93
C GLN A 144 10.05 -5.36 36.95
N ILE A 145 9.50 -4.16 36.67
CA ILE A 145 9.53 -3.03 37.62
C ILE A 145 8.53 -3.26 38.76
N ARG A 146 7.33 -3.78 38.47
CA ARG A 146 6.30 -4.06 39.50
C ARG A 146 6.60 -5.29 40.35
N GLY A 147 7.28 -6.30 39.83
CA GLY A 147 7.71 -7.48 40.59
C GLY A 147 8.86 -7.21 41.56
N LYS A 148 9.39 -5.99 41.57
CA LYS A 148 10.37 -5.48 42.54
C LYS A 148 9.73 -4.41 43.41
N THR A 149 8.65 -4.74 44.14
CA THR A 149 8.32 -4.01 45.37
C THR A 149 8.94 -4.80 46.53
N PRO A 150 9.70 -4.14 47.44
CA PRO A 150 10.24 -4.78 48.62
C PRO A 150 9.15 -5.36 49.52
#